data_AF-A0A8C8B4Z5-F1
#
_entry.id   AF-A0A8C8B4Z5-F1
#
_cell.length_a   1.000
_cell.length_b   1.000
_cell.length_c   1.000
_cell.angle_alpha   90.00
_cell.angle_beta   90.00
_cell.angle_gamma   90.00
#
_symmetry.space_group_name_H-M   'P 1'
#
loop_
_entity.id
_entity.type
_entity.pdbx_description
1 polymer ?
#
loop_
_entity_poly.entity_id
_entity_poly.type
_entity_poly.pdbx_seq_one_letter_code
_entity_poly.pdbx_strand_id
1 'polypeptide(L)'
;MGRRPRAAGRPRRRRGAPHLRDAARRTMRLVFAVVLVTQLDGADALDCRPYEYPVGAGCCPLCAAGLRVFKHCTANSSTTCVPCVEDTYTDHPNGLEYCRKCKLCDKGANLVPEVACTYTKNTVCGCPPGYFCSYFGREDCELCQRYTVCFPGTMVKERGTKTTDNVCEACPPGTSSTANMSVSCTPWPTLKENGWVQGEDRNPFSHSSGAVAGYVGGVLLVVAAGLCLAYVWHRRKSYAPPVQESGNGQQGQALILTVESGDQTTVPVQETGADPKETVLE
;
A
#
# COMPACT_ATOMS: atom_id res chain seq x y z
N MET A 1 -71.35 44.54 70.28
CA MET A 1 -70.87 44.57 68.87
C MET A 1 -69.59 45.41 68.86
N GLY A 2 -68.45 45.08 68.29
CA GLY A 2 -68.10 44.06 67.32
C GLY A 2 -66.64 43.63 67.45
N ARG A 3 -66.24 42.72 66.56
CA ARG A 3 -65.25 41.66 66.74
C ARG A 3 -63.80 42.08 66.46
N ARG A 4 -62.89 41.36 67.12
CA ARG A 4 -61.44 41.21 66.82
C ARG A 4 -61.20 40.51 65.45
N PRO A 5 -59.96 40.55 64.93
CA PRO A 5 -59.66 40.76 63.51
C PRO A 5 -59.51 39.47 62.69
N ARG A 6 -59.52 39.58 61.36
CA ARG A 6 -59.01 38.53 60.46
C ARG A 6 -57.68 38.96 59.84
N ALA A 7 -56.74 38.02 59.89
CA ALA A 7 -55.33 38.17 59.58
C ALA A 7 -55.06 38.59 58.13
N ALA A 8 -54.08 39.50 57.96
CA ALA A 8 -53.49 39.83 56.67
C ALA A 8 -52.54 38.70 56.23
N GLY A 9 -52.82 38.12 55.06
CA GLY A 9 -51.93 37.16 54.40
C GLY A 9 -50.66 37.81 53.88
N ARG A 10 -49.53 37.09 54.00
CA ARG A 10 -48.21 37.45 53.42
C ARG A 10 -48.31 37.73 51.91
N PRO A 11 -47.55 38.70 51.37
CA PRO A 11 -47.45 38.89 49.93
C PRO A 11 -46.64 37.74 49.31
N ARG A 12 -47.22 37.07 48.31
CA ARG A 12 -46.49 36.11 47.46
C ARG A 12 -45.45 36.90 46.65
N ARG A 13 -44.16 36.57 46.84
CA ARG A 13 -43.08 36.95 45.91
C ARG A 13 -43.47 36.48 44.50
N ARG A 14 -43.76 37.41 43.58
CA ARG A 14 -43.83 37.12 42.15
C ARG A 14 -42.41 36.73 41.69
N ARG A 15 -42.17 35.44 41.50
CA ARG A 15 -41.02 34.96 40.72
C ARG A 15 -41.28 35.41 39.28
N GLY A 16 -40.47 36.37 38.80
CA GLY A 16 -40.50 36.78 37.39
C GLY A 16 -40.31 35.57 36.49
N ALA A 17 -41.11 35.49 35.43
CA ALA A 17 -41.17 34.34 34.53
C ALA A 17 -39.80 34.09 33.87
N PRO A 18 -39.24 32.86 33.95
CA PRO A 18 -37.97 32.51 33.30
C PRO A 18 -37.99 32.66 31.77
N HIS A 19 -39.18 32.64 31.17
CA HIS A 19 -39.38 32.72 29.72
C HIS A 19 -38.90 34.02 29.06
N LEU A 20 -38.99 35.18 29.75
CA LEU A 20 -38.57 36.46 29.16
C LEU A 20 -37.04 36.60 29.09
N ARG A 21 -36.33 35.99 30.05
CA ARG A 21 -34.86 36.00 30.12
C ARG A 21 -34.22 35.11 29.03
N ASP A 22 -34.92 34.07 28.59
CA ASP A 22 -34.44 33.17 27.54
C ASP A 22 -34.72 33.70 26.14
N ALA A 23 -35.85 34.40 25.94
CA ALA A 23 -36.10 35.14 24.72
C ALA A 23 -35.06 36.26 24.50
N ALA A 24 -34.76 37.03 25.54
CA ALA A 24 -33.75 38.09 25.50
C ALA A 24 -32.33 37.56 25.27
N ARG A 25 -31.98 36.38 25.82
CA ARG A 25 -30.68 35.73 25.57
C ARG A 25 -30.56 35.18 24.15
N ARG A 26 -31.65 34.68 23.57
CA ARG A 26 -31.68 34.22 22.16
C ARG A 26 -31.55 35.39 21.20
N THR A 27 -32.29 36.48 21.41
CA THR A 27 -32.15 37.69 20.58
C THR A 27 -30.77 38.31 20.73
N MET A 28 -30.21 38.37 21.94
CA MET A 28 -28.87 38.93 22.13
C MET A 28 -27.77 38.05 21.49
N ARG A 29 -27.91 36.72 21.50
CA ARG A 29 -27.03 35.80 20.76
C ARG A 29 -27.16 35.96 19.24
N LEU A 30 -28.37 36.15 18.73
CA LEU A 30 -28.61 36.42 17.31
C LEU A 30 -28.01 37.77 16.90
N VAL A 31 -28.19 38.80 17.72
CA VAL A 31 -27.57 40.12 17.48
C VAL A 31 -26.06 40.03 17.54
N PHE A 32 -25.48 39.34 18.53
CA PHE A 32 -24.03 39.11 18.58
C PHE A 32 -23.52 38.32 17.38
N ALA A 33 -24.24 37.28 16.94
CA ALA A 33 -23.89 36.50 15.77
C ALA A 33 -23.98 37.34 14.48
N VAL A 34 -25.02 38.16 14.32
CA VAL A 34 -25.16 39.09 13.20
C VAL A 34 -24.05 40.13 13.22
N VAL A 35 -23.73 40.72 14.38
CA VAL A 35 -22.62 41.67 14.52
C VAL A 35 -21.27 41.02 14.22
N LEU A 36 -21.03 39.78 14.66
CA LEU A 36 -19.82 39.03 14.32
C LEU A 36 -19.72 38.73 12.82
N VAL A 37 -20.85 38.53 12.14
CA VAL A 37 -20.92 38.31 10.68
C VAL A 37 -20.75 39.63 9.91
N THR A 38 -21.22 40.76 10.43
CA THR A 38 -21.10 42.08 9.77
C THR A 38 -19.78 42.80 10.05
N GLN A 39 -19.06 42.45 11.11
CA GLN A 39 -17.72 42.96 11.42
C GLN A 39 -16.59 42.14 10.76
N LEU A 40 -16.93 41.14 9.95
CA LEU A 40 -16.02 40.63 8.94
C LEU A 40 -15.90 41.72 7.89
N ASP A 41 -15.03 42.70 8.16
CA ASP A 41 -14.47 43.55 7.12
C ASP A 41 -13.92 42.59 6.07
N GLY A 42 -14.70 42.40 5.00
CA GLY A 42 -14.21 41.78 3.80
C GLY A 42 -13.01 42.62 3.40
N ALA A 43 -11.82 42.03 3.44
CA ALA A 43 -10.71 42.59 2.72
C ALA A 43 -11.20 42.68 1.27
N ASP A 44 -11.57 43.88 0.82
CA ASP A 44 -11.78 44.17 -0.58
C ASP A 44 -10.49 43.75 -1.26
N ALA A 45 -10.52 42.57 -1.90
CA ALA A 45 -9.42 42.13 -2.71
C ALA A 45 -9.27 43.21 -3.77
N LEU A 46 -8.14 43.93 -3.71
CA LEU A 46 -7.83 44.98 -4.67
C LEU A 46 -8.03 44.42 -6.08
N ASP A 47 -9.04 44.93 -6.78
CA ASP A 47 -9.41 44.44 -8.11
C ASP A 47 -8.46 45.04 -9.14
N CYS A 48 -7.39 44.31 -9.43
CA CYS A 48 -6.43 44.67 -10.45
C CYS A 48 -6.97 44.41 -11.85
N ARG A 49 -6.47 45.15 -12.84
CA ARG A 49 -6.90 44.95 -14.23
C ARG A 49 -6.51 43.55 -14.72
N PRO A 50 -7.14 43.07 -15.81
CA PRO A 50 -6.63 41.91 -16.52
C PRO A 50 -5.14 42.10 -16.83
N TYR A 51 -4.35 41.04 -16.62
CA TYR A 51 -2.89 41.04 -16.75
C TYR A 51 -2.09 41.78 -15.67
N GLU A 52 -2.72 42.09 -14.53
CA GLU A 52 -2.05 42.61 -13.34
C GLU A 52 -2.30 41.71 -12.11
N TYR A 53 -1.45 41.85 -11.08
CA TYR A 53 -1.59 41.20 -9.78
C TYR A 53 -1.39 42.18 -8.63
N PRO A 54 -2.03 41.97 -7.47
CA PRO A 54 -1.92 42.88 -6.34
C PRO A 54 -0.57 42.73 -5.61
N VAL A 55 0.02 43.87 -5.27
CA VAL A 55 1.20 43.99 -4.40
C VAL A 55 0.94 45.11 -3.39
N GLY A 56 0.65 44.74 -2.14
CA GLY A 56 0.20 45.69 -1.12
C GLY A 56 -1.10 46.37 -1.55
N ALA A 57 -1.09 47.69 -1.68
CA ALA A 57 -2.24 48.50 -2.12
C ALA A 57 -2.19 48.88 -3.61
N GLY A 58 -1.22 48.36 -4.38
CA GLY A 58 -1.05 48.64 -5.80
C GLY A 58 -1.17 47.40 -6.67
N CYS A 59 -1.25 47.61 -7.99
CA CYS A 59 -1.29 46.56 -9.00
C CYS A 59 -0.02 46.58 -9.85
N CYS A 60 0.52 45.39 -10.12
CA CYS A 60 1.73 45.20 -10.90
C CYS A 60 1.44 44.34 -12.15
N PRO A 61 2.10 44.59 -13.30
CA PRO A 61 1.92 43.75 -14.48
C PRO A 61 2.45 42.33 -14.27
N LEU A 62 1.72 41.32 -14.76
CA LEU A 62 2.09 39.90 -14.65
C LEU A 62 3.36 39.57 -15.45
N CYS A 63 4.04 38.51 -15.02
CA CYS A 63 5.02 37.80 -15.83
C CYS A 63 4.33 36.84 -16.80
N ALA A 64 4.90 36.61 -17.98
CA ALA A 64 4.37 35.62 -18.93
C ALA A 64 4.53 34.18 -18.41
N ALA A 65 3.85 33.23 -19.04
CA ALA A 65 4.08 31.81 -18.82
C ALA A 65 5.57 31.48 -19.04
N GLY A 66 6.13 30.59 -18.23
CA GLY A 66 7.56 30.28 -18.25
C GLY A 66 8.42 31.20 -17.41
N LEU A 67 7.85 32.26 -16.86
CA LEU A 67 8.54 33.23 -16.02
C LEU A 67 7.88 33.32 -14.64
N ARG A 68 8.67 33.73 -13.66
CA ARG A 68 8.25 34.10 -12.30
C ARG A 68 8.72 35.50 -11.95
N VAL A 69 8.10 36.10 -10.93
CA VAL A 69 8.52 37.39 -10.37
C VAL A 69 9.85 37.22 -9.63
N PHE A 70 10.86 37.98 -10.07
CA PHE A 70 12.10 38.14 -9.33
C PHE A 70 12.06 39.38 -8.43
N LYS A 71 11.46 40.46 -8.93
CA LYS A 71 11.25 41.71 -8.20
C LYS A 71 9.91 42.31 -8.59
N HIS A 72 9.09 42.64 -7.61
CA HIS A 72 7.82 43.33 -7.83
C HIS A 72 8.03 44.70 -8.48
N CYS A 73 6.97 45.19 -9.12
CA CYS A 73 6.96 46.55 -9.64
C CYS A 73 7.08 47.58 -8.51
N THR A 74 7.51 48.78 -8.86
CA THR A 74 7.45 49.95 -7.98
C THR A 74 6.68 51.05 -8.71
N ALA A 75 6.45 52.20 -8.08
CA ALA A 75 5.83 53.35 -8.74
C ALA A 75 6.55 53.76 -10.04
N ASN A 76 7.85 53.47 -10.16
CA ASN A 76 8.70 53.91 -11.27
C ASN A 76 9.30 52.75 -12.09
N SER A 77 8.98 51.50 -11.79
CA SER A 77 9.56 50.34 -12.49
C SER A 77 8.54 49.22 -12.66
N SER A 78 8.53 48.57 -13.81
CA SER A 78 7.70 47.38 -14.04
C SER A 78 8.19 46.16 -13.24
N THR A 79 7.38 45.11 -13.19
CA THR A 79 7.75 43.81 -12.63
C THR A 79 8.96 43.24 -13.36
N THR A 80 9.97 42.79 -12.62
CA THR A 80 11.11 42.08 -13.18
C THR A 80 10.83 40.58 -13.14
N CYS A 81 10.86 39.95 -14.31
CA CYS A 81 10.55 38.53 -14.49
C CYS A 81 11.80 37.74 -14.87
N VAL A 82 11.92 36.52 -14.35
CA VAL A 82 13.01 35.58 -14.65
C VAL A 82 12.46 34.21 -15.03
N PRO A 83 13.16 33.43 -15.86
CA PRO A 83 12.68 32.12 -16.29
C PRO A 83 12.55 31.13 -15.14
N CYS A 84 11.57 30.22 -15.29
CA CYS A 84 11.57 28.98 -14.55
C CYS A 84 12.77 28.14 -14.98
N VAL A 85 13.44 27.54 -14.00
CA VAL A 85 14.61 26.68 -14.19
C VAL A 85 14.34 25.34 -13.55
N GLU A 86 15.14 24.33 -13.91
CA GLU A 86 15.00 22.96 -13.39
C GLU A 86 13.60 22.38 -13.66
N ASP A 87 13.13 21.45 -12.83
CA ASP A 87 11.82 20.81 -12.92
C ASP A 87 10.69 21.72 -12.40
N THR A 88 10.61 22.95 -12.92
CA THR A 88 9.56 23.92 -12.58
C THR A 88 8.96 24.62 -13.78
N TYR A 89 7.71 25.06 -13.65
CA TYR A 89 6.95 25.67 -14.73
C TYR A 89 5.93 26.73 -14.25
N THR A 90 5.50 27.58 -15.17
CA THR A 90 4.27 28.37 -15.05
C THR A 90 3.54 28.33 -16.40
N ASP A 91 2.28 27.93 -16.40
CA ASP A 91 1.51 27.64 -17.62
C ASP A 91 0.68 28.82 -18.14
N HIS A 92 0.57 29.88 -17.35
CA HIS A 92 -0.20 31.09 -17.65
C HIS A 92 0.53 32.35 -17.15
N PRO A 93 0.15 33.54 -17.63
CA PRO A 93 0.60 34.79 -17.04
C PRO A 93 0.31 34.83 -15.54
N ASN A 94 1.31 35.21 -14.73
CA ASN A 94 1.26 35.04 -13.28
C ASN A 94 2.05 36.12 -12.53
N GLY A 95 1.71 36.29 -11.25
CA GLY A 95 2.45 37.13 -10.29
C GLY A 95 3.19 36.29 -9.24
N LEU A 96 3.54 35.04 -9.55
CA LEU A 96 4.14 34.12 -8.59
C LEU A 96 5.62 34.42 -8.40
N GLU A 97 6.09 34.44 -7.16
CA GLU A 97 7.52 34.56 -6.85
C GLU A 97 8.29 33.28 -7.13
N TYR A 98 7.61 32.13 -7.13
CA TYR A 98 8.18 30.80 -7.37
C TYR A 98 7.41 30.07 -8.46
N CYS A 99 8.13 29.39 -9.35
CA CYS A 99 7.51 28.50 -10.32
C CYS A 99 6.92 27.28 -9.63
N ARG A 100 5.92 26.66 -10.27
CA ARG A 100 5.30 25.42 -9.78
C ARG A 100 6.23 24.26 -10.07
N LYS A 101 6.34 23.29 -9.17
CA LYS A 101 7.08 22.07 -9.44
C LYS A 101 6.35 21.23 -10.47
N CYS A 102 7.11 20.64 -11.40
CA CYS A 102 6.57 19.66 -12.34
C CYS A 102 5.99 18.46 -11.59
N LYS A 103 4.86 17.95 -12.07
CA LYS A 103 4.26 16.71 -11.59
C LYS A 103 5.19 15.54 -11.87
N LEU A 104 5.33 14.64 -10.90
CA LEU A 104 5.97 13.35 -11.09
C LEU A 104 4.91 12.28 -11.34
N CYS A 105 5.15 11.42 -12.32
CA CYS A 105 4.26 10.30 -12.60
C CYS A 105 4.54 9.16 -11.61
N ASP A 106 3.52 8.80 -10.84
CA ASP A 106 3.64 7.80 -9.79
C ASP A 106 3.81 6.39 -10.39
N LYS A 107 5.00 5.83 -10.23
CA LYS A 107 5.30 4.46 -10.66
C LYS A 107 4.46 3.42 -9.91
N GLY A 108 4.03 3.70 -8.68
CA GLY A 108 3.13 2.85 -7.91
C GLY A 108 1.75 2.70 -8.56
N ALA A 109 1.32 3.70 -9.33
CA ALA A 109 0.10 3.68 -10.13
C ALA A 109 0.33 3.22 -11.59
N ASN A 110 1.52 2.66 -11.89
CA ASN A 110 1.98 2.27 -13.23
C ASN A 110 2.00 3.42 -14.26
N LEU A 111 2.21 4.66 -13.82
CA LEU A 111 2.26 5.83 -14.69
C LEU A 111 3.67 6.09 -15.21
N VAL A 112 3.76 6.65 -16.42
CA VAL A 112 5.00 7.16 -17.02
C VAL A 112 4.77 8.56 -17.60
N PRO A 113 5.81 9.42 -17.71
CA PRO A 113 5.70 10.68 -18.42
C PRO A 113 5.38 10.42 -19.90
N GLU A 114 4.17 10.80 -20.32
CA GLU A 114 3.78 10.78 -21.74
C GLU A 114 4.21 12.09 -22.42
N VAL A 115 4.11 13.21 -21.70
CA VAL A 115 4.67 14.50 -22.11
C VAL A 115 5.57 15.00 -20.99
N ALA A 116 6.82 15.32 -21.34
CA ALA A 116 7.79 15.87 -20.41
C ALA A 116 7.42 17.29 -19.99
N CYS A 117 7.78 17.65 -18.76
CA CYS A 117 7.64 19.03 -18.28
C CYS A 117 8.52 19.99 -19.10
N THR A 118 8.03 21.22 -19.27
CA THR A 118 8.80 22.34 -19.79
C THR A 118 8.58 23.54 -18.90
N TYR A 119 9.38 24.60 -19.04
CA TYR A 119 9.19 25.83 -18.27
C TYR A 119 7.78 26.44 -18.43
N THR A 120 7.04 26.14 -19.51
CA THR A 120 5.66 26.62 -19.73
C THR A 120 4.57 25.56 -19.58
N LYS A 121 4.90 24.29 -19.32
CA LYS A 121 3.92 23.19 -19.30
C LYS A 121 4.29 22.16 -18.25
N ASN A 122 3.29 21.68 -17.51
CA ASN A 122 3.46 20.58 -16.58
C ASN A 122 3.77 19.26 -17.30
N THR A 123 4.31 18.30 -16.57
CA THR A 123 4.33 16.89 -16.99
C THR A 123 2.90 16.38 -17.17
N VAL A 124 2.66 15.61 -18.23
CA VAL A 124 1.42 14.85 -18.44
C VAL A 124 1.73 13.37 -18.29
N CYS A 125 1.03 12.70 -17.37
CA CYS A 125 1.22 11.28 -17.09
C CYS A 125 0.28 10.39 -17.91
N GLY A 126 0.81 9.28 -18.39
CA GLY A 126 0.07 8.30 -19.18
C GLY A 126 0.48 6.88 -18.85
N CYS A 127 -0.13 5.93 -19.56
CA CYS A 127 0.15 4.52 -19.39
C CYS A 127 1.25 4.03 -20.33
N PRO A 128 2.18 3.20 -19.84
CA PRO A 128 3.16 2.55 -20.70
C PRO A 128 2.49 1.51 -21.63
N PRO A 129 3.19 1.05 -22.68
CA PRO A 129 2.67 0.00 -23.56
C PRO A 129 2.24 -1.25 -22.78
N GLY A 130 1.08 -1.81 -23.13
CA GLY A 130 0.51 -2.98 -22.45
C GLY A 130 -0.43 -2.64 -21.29
N TYR A 131 -0.70 -1.35 -21.05
CA TYR A 131 -1.58 -0.84 -20.01
C TYR A 131 -2.62 0.12 -20.61
N PHE A 132 -3.75 0.27 -19.93
CA PHE A 132 -4.76 1.28 -20.19
C PHE A 132 -5.04 2.10 -18.95
N CYS A 133 -5.56 3.30 -19.15
CA CYS A 133 -5.96 4.18 -18.06
C CYS A 133 -7.31 3.73 -17.50
N SER A 134 -7.31 3.19 -16.29
CA SER A 134 -8.52 2.79 -15.58
C SER A 134 -9.15 3.94 -14.79
N TYR A 135 -8.37 4.99 -14.50
CA TYR A 135 -8.85 6.17 -13.78
C TYR A 135 -8.21 7.45 -14.32
N PHE A 136 -9.06 8.37 -14.77
CA PHE A 136 -8.67 9.68 -15.28
C PHE A 136 -8.78 10.74 -14.21
N GLY A 137 -7.72 11.54 -14.08
CA GLY A 137 -7.74 12.78 -13.34
C GLY A 137 -8.34 13.92 -14.17
N ARG A 138 -8.05 15.15 -13.76
CA ARG A 138 -8.52 16.36 -14.48
C ARG A 138 -7.82 16.58 -15.82
N GLU A 139 -6.54 16.29 -15.89
CA GLU A 139 -5.70 16.61 -17.06
C GLU A 139 -5.08 15.38 -17.71
N ASP A 140 -4.86 14.31 -16.93
CA ASP A 140 -4.07 13.15 -17.35
C ASP A 140 -4.51 11.87 -16.63
N CYS A 141 -3.85 10.75 -16.93
CA CYS A 141 -4.17 9.48 -16.28
C CYS A 141 -3.64 9.46 -14.84
N GLU A 142 -4.43 8.91 -13.92
CA GLU A 142 -4.06 8.77 -12.50
C GLU A 142 -3.85 7.31 -12.08
N LEU A 143 -4.37 6.33 -12.83
CA LEU A 143 -4.11 4.91 -12.60
C LEU A 143 -4.10 4.10 -13.89
N CYS A 144 -3.00 3.37 -14.09
CA CYS A 144 -2.84 2.46 -15.21
C CYS A 144 -2.98 1.00 -14.76
N GLN A 145 -3.84 0.28 -15.47
CA GLN A 145 -4.02 -1.16 -15.31
C GLN A 145 -3.48 -1.89 -16.53
N ARG A 146 -2.88 -3.06 -16.28
CA ARG A 146 -2.38 -3.91 -17.36
C ARG A 146 -3.56 -4.44 -18.15
N TYR A 147 -3.42 -4.54 -19.46
CA TYR A 147 -4.44 -5.20 -20.27
C TYR A 147 -4.67 -6.64 -19.81
N THR A 148 -5.94 -7.05 -19.78
CA THR A 148 -6.33 -8.44 -19.61
C THR A 148 -5.75 -9.30 -20.73
N VAL A 149 -5.17 -10.43 -20.33
CA VAL A 149 -4.65 -11.44 -21.27
C VAL A 149 -5.73 -12.49 -21.49
N CYS A 150 -6.27 -12.53 -22.70
CA CYS A 150 -7.07 -13.64 -23.22
C CYS A 150 -6.19 -14.89 -23.33
N PHE A 151 -6.44 -15.85 -22.43
CA PHE A 151 -5.74 -17.12 -22.34
C PHE A 151 -6.26 -18.15 -23.36
N PRO A 152 -5.57 -19.29 -23.55
CA PRO A 152 -6.05 -20.38 -24.39
C PRO A 152 -7.48 -20.81 -24.04
N GLY A 153 -8.28 -21.13 -25.06
CA GLY A 153 -9.73 -21.35 -24.94
C GLY A 153 -10.57 -20.07 -25.08
N THR A 154 -9.94 -18.89 -25.11
CA THR A 154 -10.58 -17.61 -25.41
C THR A 154 -9.91 -16.91 -26.59
N MET A 155 -10.64 -16.02 -27.27
CA MET A 155 -10.11 -15.13 -28.29
C MET A 155 -10.29 -13.67 -27.90
N VAL A 156 -9.45 -12.82 -28.47
CA VAL A 156 -9.59 -11.37 -28.38
C VAL A 156 -10.78 -10.97 -29.24
N LYS A 157 -11.87 -10.56 -28.58
CA LYS A 157 -13.05 -10.00 -29.23
C LYS A 157 -12.81 -8.54 -29.64
N GLU A 158 -12.30 -7.77 -28.69
CA GLU A 158 -11.94 -6.36 -28.88
C GLU A 158 -10.57 -6.10 -28.26
N ARG A 159 -9.71 -5.39 -28.99
CA ARG A 159 -8.43 -4.95 -28.45
C ARG A 159 -8.65 -3.72 -27.57
N GLY A 160 -7.94 -3.68 -26.45
CA GLY A 160 -7.91 -2.54 -25.57
C GLY A 160 -7.34 -1.29 -26.25
N THR A 161 -7.74 -0.14 -25.72
CA THR A 161 -7.26 1.18 -26.16
C THR A 161 -6.50 1.85 -25.02
N LYS A 162 -6.08 3.11 -25.18
CA LYS A 162 -5.48 3.88 -24.07
C LYS A 162 -6.40 3.98 -22.85
N THR A 163 -7.71 3.77 -23.00
CA THR A 163 -8.71 4.01 -21.96
C THR A 163 -9.59 2.79 -21.67
N THR A 164 -9.45 1.70 -22.43
CA THR A 164 -10.30 0.51 -22.32
C THR A 164 -9.47 -0.76 -22.32
N ASP A 165 -9.91 -1.77 -21.59
CA ASP A 165 -9.24 -3.07 -21.53
C ASP A 165 -9.48 -3.93 -22.79
N ASN A 166 -8.69 -4.99 -22.97
CA ASN A 166 -8.99 -6.08 -23.88
C ASN A 166 -10.28 -6.79 -23.46
N VAL A 167 -11.13 -7.09 -24.43
CA VAL A 167 -12.31 -7.93 -24.22
C VAL A 167 -12.02 -9.33 -24.75
N CYS A 168 -12.11 -10.32 -23.86
CA CYS A 168 -11.92 -11.73 -24.18
C CYS A 168 -13.26 -12.44 -24.29
N GLU A 169 -13.41 -13.30 -25.29
CA GLU A 169 -14.61 -14.11 -25.50
C GLU A 169 -14.23 -15.59 -25.60
N ALA A 170 -15.04 -16.47 -25.01
CA ALA A 170 -14.81 -17.90 -25.09
C ALA A 170 -14.93 -18.39 -26.54
N CYS A 171 -14.07 -19.34 -26.92
CA CYS A 171 -14.19 -19.97 -28.22
C CYS A 171 -15.53 -20.73 -28.34
N PRO A 172 -16.22 -20.64 -29.49
CA PRO A 172 -17.45 -21.39 -29.70
C PRO A 172 -17.21 -22.91 -29.66
N PRO A 173 -18.24 -23.71 -29.35
CA PRO A 173 -18.12 -25.17 -29.29
C PRO A 173 -17.48 -25.76 -30.56
N GLY A 174 -16.58 -26.73 -30.40
CA GLY A 174 -15.85 -27.35 -31.49
C GLY A 174 -14.63 -26.56 -31.99
N THR A 175 -14.33 -25.40 -31.39
CA THR A 175 -13.12 -24.61 -31.67
C THR A 175 -12.29 -24.38 -30.41
N SER A 176 -11.02 -24.01 -30.58
CA SER A 176 -10.09 -23.68 -29.49
C SER A 176 -9.04 -22.67 -29.96
N SER A 177 -8.47 -21.95 -29.01
CA SER A 177 -7.25 -21.16 -29.20
C SER A 177 -6.15 -21.75 -28.33
N THR A 178 -4.92 -21.84 -28.86
CA THR A 178 -3.78 -22.46 -28.16
C THR A 178 -2.77 -21.46 -27.61
N ALA A 179 -2.82 -20.21 -28.08
CA ALA A 179 -1.89 -19.15 -27.69
C ALA A 179 -2.60 -18.02 -26.92
N ASN A 180 -1.85 -17.36 -26.03
CA ASN A 180 -2.29 -16.11 -25.42
C ASN A 180 -2.54 -15.04 -26.51
N MET A 181 -3.55 -14.22 -26.30
CA MET A 181 -3.92 -13.13 -27.23
C MET A 181 -4.28 -13.60 -28.65
N SER A 182 -4.76 -14.84 -28.78
CA SER A 182 -5.29 -15.35 -30.06
C SER A 182 -6.46 -14.49 -30.54
N VAL A 183 -6.41 -14.03 -31.80
CA VAL A 183 -7.49 -13.21 -32.41
C VAL A 183 -8.59 -14.04 -33.07
N SER A 184 -8.43 -15.37 -33.11
CA SER A 184 -9.39 -16.29 -33.69
C SER A 184 -9.30 -17.65 -33.02
N CYS A 185 -10.39 -18.44 -33.12
CA CYS A 185 -10.43 -19.82 -32.67
C CYS A 185 -10.32 -20.76 -33.87
N THR A 186 -9.54 -21.82 -33.74
CA THR A 186 -9.38 -22.86 -34.75
C THR A 186 -10.21 -24.09 -34.39
N PRO A 187 -10.83 -24.79 -35.35
CA PRO A 187 -11.52 -26.04 -35.08
C PRO A 187 -10.61 -27.03 -34.37
N TRP A 188 -11.18 -27.86 -33.49
CA TRP A 188 -10.41 -28.94 -32.87
C TRP A 188 -9.86 -29.85 -33.96
N PRO A 189 -8.64 -30.41 -33.77
CA PRO A 189 -8.19 -31.46 -34.67
C PRO A 189 -9.24 -32.56 -34.66
N THR A 190 -9.78 -32.88 -35.85
CA THR A 190 -10.63 -34.05 -35.99
C THR A 190 -9.77 -35.24 -35.64
N LEU A 191 -10.14 -35.93 -34.56
CA LEU A 191 -9.55 -37.22 -34.24
C LEU A 191 -10.01 -38.13 -35.38
N LYS A 192 -9.16 -38.30 -36.40
CA LYS A 192 -9.38 -39.38 -37.37
C LYS A 192 -9.42 -40.65 -36.54
N GLU A 193 -10.54 -41.36 -36.58
CA GLU A 193 -10.82 -42.61 -35.85
C GLU A 193 -9.91 -43.79 -36.26
N ASN A 194 -8.72 -43.50 -36.75
CA ASN A 194 -7.75 -44.46 -37.24
C ASN A 194 -6.42 -43.74 -37.48
N GLY A 195 -5.69 -43.54 -36.39
CA GLY A 195 -4.36 -42.95 -36.44
C GLY A 195 -3.83 -42.82 -35.04
N TRP A 196 -3.60 -43.96 -34.39
CA TRP A 196 -2.72 -44.05 -33.23
C TRP A 196 -1.55 -43.10 -33.45
N VAL A 197 -1.39 -42.14 -32.55
CA VAL A 197 -0.07 -41.58 -32.33
C VAL A 197 0.75 -42.81 -31.98
N GLN A 198 1.71 -43.18 -32.84
CA GLN A 198 2.79 -44.06 -32.42
C GLN A 198 3.65 -43.23 -31.47
N GLY A 199 3.06 -42.90 -30.31
CA GLY A 199 3.84 -42.64 -29.13
C GLY A 199 4.64 -43.91 -28.94
N GLU A 200 5.95 -43.77 -28.89
CA GLU A 200 6.78 -44.76 -28.24
C GLU A 200 6.07 -45.16 -26.95
N ASP A 201 5.44 -46.33 -26.93
CA ASP A 201 5.27 -47.12 -25.73
C ASP A 201 6.70 -47.48 -25.27
N ARG A 202 7.44 -46.49 -24.76
CA ARG A 202 8.38 -46.82 -23.69
C ARG A 202 7.48 -47.14 -22.51
N ASN A 203 7.08 -48.40 -22.43
CA ASN A 203 6.92 -49.08 -21.15
C ASN A 203 8.21 -48.84 -20.36
N PRO A 204 8.22 -48.02 -19.30
CA PRO A 204 9.21 -48.20 -18.26
C PRO A 204 8.68 -49.35 -17.40
N PHE A 205 9.48 -50.39 -17.16
CA PHE A 205 9.12 -51.61 -16.42
C PHE A 205 8.50 -52.75 -17.23
N SER A 206 9.31 -53.35 -18.11
CA SER A 206 9.48 -54.81 -18.03
C SER A 206 10.86 -55.10 -17.44
N HIS A 207 11.05 -54.69 -16.18
CA HIS A 207 12.18 -55.14 -15.39
C HIS A 207 11.88 -56.57 -14.97
N SER A 208 12.59 -57.50 -15.61
CA SER A 208 12.95 -58.83 -15.12
C SER A 208 12.40 -59.15 -13.71
N SER A 209 11.46 -60.08 -13.64
CA SER A 209 10.90 -60.66 -12.42
C SER A 209 11.89 -61.46 -11.57
N GLY A 210 13.20 -61.21 -11.71
CA GLY A 210 14.27 -61.82 -10.91
C GLY A 210 14.81 -60.95 -9.76
N ALA A 211 14.58 -59.64 -9.76
CA ALA A 211 15.23 -58.73 -8.78
C ALA A 211 14.33 -58.32 -7.59
N VAL A 212 13.00 -58.36 -7.75
CA VAL A 212 12.06 -57.90 -6.69
C VAL A 212 11.85 -58.97 -5.61
N ALA A 213 12.03 -60.25 -5.95
CA ALA A 213 12.01 -61.36 -4.98
C ALA A 213 13.23 -61.32 -4.03
N GLY A 214 14.39 -60.87 -4.53
CA GLY A 214 15.62 -60.73 -3.73
C GLY A 214 15.54 -59.61 -2.70
N TYR A 215 14.91 -58.47 -3.05
CA TYR A 215 14.79 -57.34 -2.13
C TYR A 215 13.82 -57.64 -0.98
N VAL A 216 12.67 -58.25 -1.27
CA VAL A 216 11.71 -58.66 -0.23
C VAL A 216 12.28 -59.76 0.67
N GLY A 217 12.99 -60.74 0.10
CA GLY A 217 13.70 -61.76 0.86
C GLY A 217 14.82 -61.20 1.74
N GLY A 218 15.59 -60.24 1.22
CA GLY A 218 16.65 -59.56 1.97
C GLY A 218 16.12 -58.74 3.14
N VAL A 219 15.04 -57.98 2.93
CA VAL A 219 14.39 -57.21 4.00
C VAL A 219 13.82 -58.14 5.09
N LEU A 220 13.19 -59.25 4.71
CA LEU A 220 12.68 -60.22 5.69
C LEU A 220 13.81 -60.87 6.51
N LEU A 221 14.95 -61.17 5.90
CA LEU A 221 16.11 -61.73 6.62
C LEU A 221 16.73 -60.71 7.60
N VAL A 222 16.83 -59.44 7.22
CA VAL A 222 17.34 -58.38 8.11
C VAL A 222 16.41 -58.15 9.29
N VAL A 223 15.08 -58.13 9.05
CA VAL A 223 14.08 -58.00 10.11
C VAL A 223 14.11 -59.21 11.04
N ALA A 224 14.19 -60.43 10.50
CA ALA A 224 14.28 -61.66 11.30
C ALA A 224 15.57 -61.69 12.14
N ALA A 225 16.71 -61.29 11.59
CA ALA A 225 17.97 -61.18 12.32
C ALA A 225 17.88 -60.12 13.44
N GLY A 226 17.28 -58.97 13.17
CA GLY A 226 17.05 -57.92 14.16
C GLY A 226 16.16 -58.39 15.32
N LEU A 227 15.07 -59.11 15.00
CA LEU A 227 14.18 -59.69 16.01
C LEU A 227 14.87 -60.79 16.83
N CYS A 228 15.72 -61.62 16.21
CA CYS A 228 16.52 -62.62 16.92
C CYS A 228 17.54 -61.97 17.88
N LEU A 229 18.22 -60.91 17.44
CA LEU A 229 19.16 -60.18 18.28
C LEU A 229 18.45 -59.48 19.45
N ALA A 230 17.28 -58.88 19.20
CA ALA A 230 16.45 -58.30 20.25
C ALA A 230 15.96 -59.36 21.24
N TYR A 231 15.57 -60.54 20.76
CA TYR A 231 15.18 -61.67 21.61
C TYR A 231 16.33 -62.17 22.49
N VAL A 232 17.54 -62.31 21.93
CA VAL A 232 18.74 -62.69 22.67
C VAL A 232 19.14 -61.62 23.68
N TRP A 233 19.03 -60.33 23.31
CA TRP A 233 19.28 -59.22 24.23
C TRP A 233 18.26 -59.17 25.37
N HIS A 234 16.98 -59.41 25.06
CA HIS A 234 15.92 -59.50 26.06
C HIS A 234 16.13 -60.69 27.00
N ARG A 235 16.51 -61.86 26.47
CA ARG A 235 16.88 -63.01 27.32
C ARG A 235 18.12 -62.73 28.17
N ARG A 236 19.14 -62.05 27.63
CA ARG A 236 20.32 -61.65 28.41
C ARG A 236 19.97 -60.66 29.51
N LYS A 237 19.03 -59.73 29.27
CA LYS A 237 18.49 -58.83 30.30
C LYS A 237 17.70 -59.55 31.39
N SER A 238 17.05 -60.68 31.05
CA SER A 238 16.37 -61.55 32.04
C SER A 238 17.30 -62.47 32.83
N TYR A 239 18.60 -62.56 32.49
CA TYR A 239 19.62 -63.24 33.28
C TYR A 239 20.56 -62.23 33.95
N ALA A 240 19.99 -61.41 34.84
CA ALA A 240 20.75 -60.75 35.90
C ALA A 240 20.45 -61.48 37.23
N PRO A 241 21.45 -61.93 38.00
CA PRO A 241 21.21 -62.59 39.29
C PRO A 241 20.67 -61.58 40.32
N PRO A 242 19.85 -62.04 41.29
CA PRO A 242 19.15 -61.14 42.20
C PRO A 242 20.08 -60.63 43.30
N VAL A 243 20.05 -59.32 43.58
CA VAL A 243 20.49 -58.76 44.86
C VAL A 243 19.26 -58.21 45.56
N GLN A 244 18.96 -58.81 46.72
CA GLN A 244 17.91 -58.36 47.62
C GLN A 244 18.32 -57.08 48.35
N GLU A 245 17.34 -56.19 48.47
CA GLU A 245 17.38 -54.97 49.27
C GLU A 245 17.15 -55.30 50.75
N SER A 246 18.00 -54.78 51.64
CA SER A 246 17.67 -54.70 53.06
C SER A 246 18.33 -53.48 53.70
N GLY A 247 17.49 -52.48 53.97
CA GLY A 247 17.53 -51.61 55.15
C GLY A 247 18.74 -50.71 55.36
N ASN A 248 18.49 -49.39 55.38
CA ASN A 248 18.44 -48.58 56.62
C ASN A 248 18.91 -47.13 56.39
N GLY A 249 18.22 -46.17 57.01
CA GLY A 249 18.84 -44.92 57.50
C GLY A 249 18.99 -43.74 56.54
N GLN A 250 18.02 -42.81 56.64
CA GLN A 250 18.15 -41.36 56.84
C GLN A 250 19.21 -40.48 56.12
N GLN A 251 18.68 -39.30 55.75
CA GLN A 251 19.28 -37.97 55.50
C GLN A 251 19.32 -37.61 54.01
N GLY A 252 18.72 -36.51 53.53
CA GLY A 252 17.97 -35.42 54.14
C GLY A 252 17.72 -34.34 53.07
N GLN A 253 16.63 -33.56 53.27
CA GLN A 253 16.33 -32.22 52.73
C GLN A 253 16.07 -32.09 51.21
N ALA A 254 14.84 -31.79 50.76
CA ALA A 254 14.11 -30.50 50.81
C ALA A 254 14.72 -29.47 49.83
N LEU A 255 14.03 -28.66 49.03
CA LEU A 255 12.62 -28.34 48.80
C LEU A 255 12.59 -27.54 47.47
N ILE A 256 11.49 -27.62 46.72
CA ILE A 256 11.21 -26.74 45.58
C ILE A 256 10.88 -25.33 46.09
N LEU A 257 11.40 -24.27 45.45
CA LEU A 257 10.63 -23.05 45.16
C LEU A 257 11.33 -22.08 44.19
N THR A 258 10.51 -21.55 43.30
CA THR A 258 10.71 -20.47 42.33
C THR A 258 11.16 -19.16 42.97
N VAL A 259 12.04 -18.39 42.30
CA VAL A 259 12.09 -16.92 42.36
C VAL A 259 12.60 -16.36 41.02
N GLU A 260 11.89 -15.34 40.55
CA GLU A 260 12.15 -14.43 39.46
C GLU A 260 13.14 -13.33 39.89
N SER A 261 14.15 -12.96 39.09
CA SER A 261 14.67 -11.58 39.04
C SER A 261 15.73 -11.38 37.95
N GLY A 262 15.57 -10.29 37.19
CA GLY A 262 16.55 -9.21 37.24
C GLY A 262 17.73 -9.19 36.26
N ASP A 263 17.52 -8.43 35.18
CA ASP A 263 18.31 -7.23 34.87
C ASP A 263 19.56 -7.32 33.96
N GLN A 264 19.95 -6.13 33.55
CA GLN A 264 20.34 -5.67 32.23
C GLN A 264 21.82 -5.27 32.20
N THR A 265 22.33 -5.06 30.98
CA THR A 265 23.48 -4.19 30.65
C THR A 265 24.89 -4.71 30.92
N THR A 266 25.68 -4.91 29.86
CA THR A 266 26.80 -4.03 29.44
C THR A 266 27.73 -4.74 28.45
N VAL A 267 28.10 -4.04 27.38
CA VAL A 267 29.23 -4.35 26.47
C VAL A 267 30.48 -3.64 27.01
N PRO A 268 31.71 -4.17 26.80
CA PRO A 268 32.63 -3.47 25.86
C PRO A 268 33.55 -4.43 25.05
N VAL A 269 33.86 -4.10 23.77
CA VAL A 269 35.16 -3.62 23.22
C VAL A 269 36.25 -4.73 23.11
N GLN A 270 36.61 -5.22 21.91
CA GLN A 270 37.52 -4.72 20.84
C GLN A 270 38.96 -5.23 21.01
N GLU A 271 39.53 -5.82 19.95
CA GLU A 271 40.97 -5.98 19.73
C GLU A 271 41.29 -5.60 18.27
N THR A 272 42.48 -5.05 18.08
CA THR A 272 43.01 -4.38 16.88
C THR A 272 44.29 -5.07 16.41
N GLY A 273 44.63 -4.89 15.13
CA GLY A 273 45.96 -5.14 14.52
C GLY A 273 45.80 -5.23 12.99
N ALA A 274 46.06 -4.21 12.17
CA ALA A 274 47.27 -3.43 11.85
C ALA A 274 48.27 -4.14 10.89
N ASP A 275 48.18 -3.75 9.59
CA ASP A 275 49.21 -3.38 8.57
C ASP A 275 50.47 -4.28 8.32
N PRO A 276 51.19 -4.25 7.16
CA PRO A 276 51.47 -3.07 6.32
C PRO A 276 51.47 -3.17 4.79
N LYS A 277 51.40 -1.96 4.20
CA LYS A 277 51.66 -1.53 2.81
C LYS A 277 53.06 -1.92 2.26
N GLU A 278 53.15 -2.05 0.94
CA GLU A 278 54.28 -1.50 0.16
C GLU A 278 53.86 -1.06 -1.26
N THR A 279 54.60 -0.10 -1.81
CA THR A 279 54.35 0.75 -2.98
C THR A 279 55.39 0.47 -4.07
N VAL A 280 55.02 0.40 -5.36
CA VAL A 280 55.92 0.60 -6.53
C VAL A 280 55.05 1.15 -7.69
N LEU A 281 55.14 2.43 -8.06
CA LEU A 281 55.97 3.06 -9.11
C LEU A 281 55.74 2.50 -10.54
N GLU A 282 54.91 3.21 -11.33
CA GLU A 282 55.21 3.84 -12.64
C GLU A 282 54.02 4.72 -13.06
#